data_AF-A0A1Y5FK12-F1
#
_entry.id   AF-A0A1Y5FK12-F1
#
_cell.length_a   1.000
_cell.length_b   1.000
_cell.length_c   1.000
_cell.angle_alpha   90.00
_cell.angle_beta   90.00
_cell.angle_gamma   90.00
#
_symmetry.space_group_name_H-M   'P 1'
#
loop_
_entity.id
_entity.type
_entity.pdbx_description
1 polymer ?
#
loop_
_entity_poly.entity_id
_entity_poly.type
_entity_poly.pdbx_seq_one_letter_code
_entity_poly.pdbx_strand_id
1 'polypeptide(L)'
;MSLRDSQPKTIRLEDYKPPLYLIDKTELRFELGDNETLVKAALQFRRNPNAEANAAANTLRLHGQELDFRSLAIDGQAVSADQYQIGAEELVIHHVPEQFLLESVV
;
A
#
# COMPACT_ATOMS: atom_id res chain seq x y z
N MET A 1 31.87 6.77 9.00
CA MET A 1 30.71 6.46 8.14
C MET A 1 29.45 6.78 8.94
N SER A 2 28.63 7.69 8.42
CA SER A 2 27.60 8.41 9.18
C SER A 2 26.46 7.50 9.65
N LEU A 3 26.03 7.72 10.90
CA LEU A 3 24.83 7.14 11.51
C LEU A 3 23.62 7.42 10.62
N ARG A 4 22.88 6.37 10.28
CA ARG A 4 21.58 6.48 9.63
C ARG A 4 20.63 7.17 10.61
N ASP A 5 20.22 8.39 10.28
CA ASP A 5 19.20 9.15 11.01
C ASP A 5 17.83 8.45 10.82
N SER A 6 17.60 7.41 11.61
CA SER A 6 16.26 6.81 11.81
C SER A 6 15.59 7.43 13.04
N GLN A 7 15.77 8.74 13.24
CA GLN A 7 15.02 9.45 14.26
C GLN A 7 13.56 9.55 13.80
N PRO A 8 12.58 9.16 14.65
CA PRO A 8 11.17 9.33 14.32
C PRO A 8 10.92 10.81 14.04
N LYS A 9 10.53 11.12 12.80
CA LYS A 9 10.16 12.49 12.43
C LYS A 9 8.92 12.88 13.21
N THR A 10 8.96 14.04 13.87
CA THR A 10 7.79 14.58 14.56
C THR A 10 6.64 14.79 13.58
N ILE A 11 5.56 14.03 13.75
CA ILE A 11 4.32 14.19 12.99
C ILE A 11 3.51 15.31 13.65
N ARG A 12 3.20 16.37 12.91
CA ARG A 12 2.41 17.50 13.42
C ARG A 12 0.95 17.38 12.98
N LEU A 13 0.04 17.77 13.87
CA LEU A 13 -1.39 17.82 13.55
C LEU A 13 -1.69 18.83 12.41
N GLU A 14 -0.92 19.93 12.33
CA GLU A 14 -1.05 20.96 11.29
C GLU A 14 -0.73 20.44 9.87
N ASP A 15 0.07 19.37 9.76
CA ASP A 15 0.45 18.76 8.49
C ASP A 15 -0.52 17.65 8.04
N TYR A 16 -1.62 17.43 8.78
CA TYR A 16 -2.60 16.41 8.46
C TYR A 16 -3.23 16.67 7.10
N LYS A 17 -3.18 15.66 6.22
CA LYS A 17 -3.88 15.64 4.95
C LYS A 17 -4.80 14.42 4.89
N PRO A 18 -6.04 14.57 4.39
CA PRO A 18 -6.88 13.42 4.09
C PRO A 18 -6.13 12.43 3.18
N PRO A 19 -6.22 11.11 3.44
CA PRO A 19 -5.57 10.13 2.60
C PRO A 19 -6.16 10.16 1.18
N LEU A 20 -5.35 9.84 0.18
CA LEU A 20 -5.77 9.82 -1.24
C LEU A 20 -6.85 8.78 -1.52
N TYR A 21 -6.74 7.62 -0.86
CA TYR A 21 -7.66 6.50 -1.00
C TYR A 21 -8.19 6.08 0.37
N LEU A 22 -9.43 5.61 0.37
CA LEU A 22 -10.10 4.97 1.49
C LEU A 22 -10.23 3.49 1.20
N ILE A 23 -10.25 2.68 2.26
CA ILE A 23 -10.52 1.26 2.18
C ILE A 23 -11.93 1.02 2.72
N ASP A 24 -12.82 0.51 1.88
CA ASP A 24 -14.20 0.21 2.29
C ASP A 24 -14.34 -1.19 2.87
N LYS A 25 -13.54 -2.14 2.39
CA LYS A 25 -13.54 -3.53 2.86
C LYS A 25 -12.14 -4.12 2.86
N THR A 26 -11.85 -4.89 3.89
CA THR A 26 -10.61 -5.65 4.05
C THR A 26 -10.93 -7.11 4.31
N GLU A 27 -10.44 -7.98 3.44
CA GLU A 27 -10.55 -9.43 3.58
C GLU A 27 -9.14 -10.00 3.71
N LEU A 28 -8.85 -10.62 4.85
CA LEU A 28 -7.55 -11.22 5.14
C LEU A 28 -7.73 -12.72 5.31
N ARG A 29 -6.85 -13.48 4.67
CA ARG A 29 -6.74 -14.93 4.83
C ARG A 29 -5.31 -15.26 5.25
N PHE A 30 -5.21 -15.90 6.40
CA PHE A 30 -3.95 -16.36 6.98
C PHE A 30 -3.82 -17.86 6.77
N GLU A 31 -2.73 -18.29 6.14
CA GLU A 31 -2.36 -19.69 6.02
C GLU A 31 -1.13 -19.90 6.91
N LEU A 32 -1.37 -20.50 8.08
CA LEU A 32 -0.35 -20.75 9.09
C LEU A 32 0.42 -22.03 8.71
N GLY A 33 1.68 -21.87 8.29
CA GLY A 33 2.63 -22.96 8.15
C GLY A 33 3.55 -23.06 9.37
N ASP A 34 4.30 -24.15 9.48
CA ASP A 34 5.24 -24.37 10.59
C ASP A 34 6.43 -23.38 10.59
N ASN A 35 6.84 -22.92 9.40
CA ASN A 35 8.00 -22.02 9.23
C ASN A 35 7.63 -20.62 8.74
N GLU A 36 6.52 -20.45 8.03
CA GLU A 36 6.08 -19.18 7.46
C GLU A 36 4.56 -19.06 7.52
N THR A 37 4.05 -17.82 7.62
CA THR A 37 2.63 -17.53 7.53
C THR A 37 2.38 -16.76 6.25
N LEU A 38 1.58 -17.33 5.36
CA LEU A 38 1.18 -16.67 4.13
C LEU A 38 -0.07 -15.83 4.39
N VAL A 39 -0.01 -14.54 4.07
CA VAL A 39 -1.12 -13.59 4.23
C VAL A 39 -1.61 -13.17 2.87
N LYS A 40 -2.86 -13.55 2.56
CA LYS A 40 -3.58 -13.10 1.37
C LYS A 40 -4.51 -11.96 1.79
N ALA A 41 -4.33 -10.79 1.21
CA ALA A 41 -5.16 -9.62 1.47
C ALA A 41 -5.92 -9.23 0.21
N ALA A 42 -7.23 -9.00 0.35
CA ALA A 42 -8.09 -8.41 -0.66
C ALA A 42 -8.73 -7.14 -0.08
N LEU A 43 -8.35 -5.99 -0.64
CA LEU A 43 -8.67 -4.65 -0.13
C LEU A 43 -9.47 -3.88 -1.18
N GLN A 44 -10.68 -3.45 -0.83
CA GLN A 44 -11.51 -2.62 -1.71
C GLN A 44 -11.17 -1.14 -1.48
N PHE A 45 -10.49 -0.54 -2.45
CA PHE A 45 -10.10 0.85 -2.44
C PHE A 45 -11.09 1.72 -3.20
N ARG A 46 -11.28 2.95 -2.70
CA ARG A 46 -11.90 4.03 -3.44
C ARG A 46 -11.18 5.35 -3.21
N ARG A 47 -11.23 6.24 -4.19
CA ARG A 47 -10.66 7.58 -4.08
C ARG A 47 -11.41 8.39 -3.03
N ASN A 48 -10.66 9.07 -2.18
CA ASN A 48 -11.24 9.91 -1.14
C ASN A 48 -11.78 11.20 -1.77
N PRO A 49 -13.09 11.50 -1.67
CA PRO A 49 -13.66 12.73 -2.20
C PRO A 49 -13.12 13.99 -1.52
N ASN A 50 -12.53 13.86 -0.32
CA ASN A 50 -11.90 14.96 0.41
C ASN A 50 -10.40 15.13 0.11
N ALA A 51 -9.82 14.27 -0.73
CA ALA A 51 -8.44 14.45 -1.16
C ALA A 51 -8.35 15.59 -2.18
N GLU A 52 -7.25 16.35 -2.15
CA GLU A 52 -7.03 17.45 -3.09
C GLU A 52 -7.04 16.92 -4.53
N ALA A 53 -7.79 17.58 -5.43
CA ALA A 53 -7.98 17.12 -6.81
C ALA A 53 -6.68 16.94 -7.61
N ASN A 54 -5.62 17.67 -7.22
CA ASN A 54 -4.28 17.65 -7.83
C ASN A 54 -3.23 16.87 -7.01
N ALA A 55 -3.63 16.18 -5.93
CA ALA A 55 -2.68 15.43 -5.13
C ALA A 55 -2.18 14.19 -5.92
N ALA A 56 -0.98 14.33 -6.47
CA ALA A 56 -0.10 13.29 -6.99
C ALA A 56 -0.81 12.14 -7.74
N ALA A 57 -1.04 12.33 -9.05
CA ALA A 57 -1.17 11.30 -10.08
C ALA A 57 -1.49 9.90 -9.56
N ASN A 58 -2.75 9.60 -9.25
CA ASN A 58 -3.30 8.26 -8.98
C ASN A 58 -2.31 7.25 -8.36
N THR A 59 -1.55 7.65 -7.35
CA THR A 59 -0.49 6.83 -6.78
C THR A 59 -0.97 6.30 -5.43
N LEU A 60 -1.03 4.98 -5.30
CA LEU A 60 -1.30 4.32 -4.04
C LEU A 60 0.02 4.11 -3.29
N ARG A 61 0.05 4.49 -2.02
CA ARG A 61 1.18 4.21 -1.11
C ARG A 61 0.68 3.35 0.03
N LEU A 62 1.28 2.19 0.20
CA LEU A 62 0.98 1.24 1.26
C LEU A 62 2.20 1.12 2.14
N HIS A 63 2.01 1.20 3.45
CA HIS A 63 3.08 1.04 4.41
C HIS A 63 3.14 -0.41 4.86
N GLY A 64 4.32 -1.03 4.75
CA GLY A 64 4.58 -2.41 5.14
C GLY A 64 6.06 -2.61 5.37
N GLN A 65 6.42 -3.22 6.49
CA GLN A 65 7.80 -3.44 6.92
C GLN A 65 8.04 -4.94 7.07
N GLU A 66 9.23 -5.40 6.65
CA GLU A 66 9.68 -6.80 6.82
C GLU A 66 8.71 -7.84 6.22
N LEU A 67 8.14 -7.53 5.04
CA LEU A 67 7.23 -8.42 4.31
C LEU A 67 7.92 -9.04 3.09
N ASP A 68 7.80 -10.36 2.95
CA ASP A 68 8.27 -11.09 1.77
C ASP A 68 7.20 -11.05 0.65
N PHE A 69 7.26 -10.00 -0.17
CA PHE A 69 6.31 -9.81 -1.28
C PHE A 69 6.32 -10.98 -2.28
N ARG A 70 5.16 -11.65 -2.45
CA ARG A 70 4.99 -12.77 -3.39
C ARG A 70 4.24 -12.35 -4.65
N SER A 71 3.09 -11.68 -4.51
CA SER A 71 2.29 -11.25 -5.66
C SER A 71 1.39 -10.07 -5.36
N LEU A 72 0.98 -9.39 -6.44
CA LEU A 72 0.09 -8.22 -6.42
C LEU A 72 -0.78 -8.20 -7.68
N ALA A 73 -2.06 -7.99 -7.49
CA ALA A 73 -3.04 -7.83 -8.56
C ALA A 73 -4.00 -6.68 -8.24
N ILE A 74 -4.48 -6.03 -9.29
CA ILE A 74 -5.53 -5.01 -9.25
C ILE A 74 -6.67 -5.50 -10.13
N ASP A 75 -7.88 -5.60 -9.56
CA ASP A 75 -9.07 -6.10 -10.24
C ASP A 75 -8.86 -7.46 -10.95
N GLY A 76 -8.12 -8.36 -10.29
CA GLY A 76 -7.74 -9.67 -10.82
C GLY A 76 -6.63 -9.66 -11.89
N GLN A 77 -6.09 -8.49 -12.26
CA GLN A 77 -4.97 -8.38 -13.19
C GLN A 77 -3.64 -8.23 -12.44
N ALA A 78 -2.67 -9.10 -12.74
CA ALA A 78 -1.33 -9.00 -12.16
C ALA A 78 -0.68 -7.66 -12.53
N VAL A 79 -0.17 -6.95 -11.52
CA VAL A 79 0.49 -5.65 -11.71
C VAL A 79 1.91 -5.91 -12.22
N SER A 80 2.32 -5.23 -13.30
CA SER A 80 3.68 -5.36 -13.82
C SER A 80 4.70 -4.74 -12.86
N ALA A 81 5.92 -5.28 -12.83
CA ALA A 81 7.02 -4.76 -12.01
C ALA A 81 7.36 -3.28 -12.32
N ASP A 82 7.04 -2.79 -13.51
CA ASP A 82 7.23 -1.37 -13.89
C ASP A 82 6.17 -0.42 -13.31
N GLN A 83 5.05 -0.97 -12.80
CA GLN A 83 3.92 -0.19 -12.28
C GLN A 83 3.95 -0.03 -10.76
N TYR A 84 4.83 -0.76 -10.06
CA TYR A 84 5.01 -0.66 -8.63
C TYR A 84 6.47 -0.60 -8.21
N GLN A 85 6.72 0.03 -7.07
CA GLN A 85 8.04 0.10 -6.44
C GLN A 85 7.92 -0.43 -5.00
N ILE A 86 8.73 -1.43 -4.67
CA ILE A 86 8.87 -1.95 -3.30
C ILE A 86 10.10 -1.29 -2.67
N GLY A 87 9.87 -0.52 -1.62
CA GLY A 87 10.88 -0.01 -0.69
C GLY A 87 10.98 -0.87 0.57
N ALA A 88 11.82 -0.46 1.51
CA ALA A 88 11.99 -1.16 2.78
C ALA A 88 10.76 -1.05 3.71
N GLU A 89 9.97 0.02 3.58
CA GLU A 89 8.85 0.34 4.47
C GLU A 89 7.57 0.73 3.70
N GLU A 90 7.63 0.74 2.38
CA GLU A 90 6.51 1.17 1.53
C GLU A 90 6.43 0.36 0.22
N LEU A 91 5.21 0.09 -0.21
CA LEU A 91 4.86 -0.36 -1.56
C LEU A 91 4.13 0.81 -2.24
N VAL A 92 4.66 1.25 -3.37
CA VAL A 92 4.09 2.35 -4.16
C VAL A 92 3.57 1.76 -5.46
N ILE A 93 2.30 2.02 -5.81
CA ILE A 93 1.70 1.60 -7.09
C ILE A 93 1.23 2.85 -7.82
N HIS A 94 1.64 2.99 -9.08
CA HIS A 94 1.30 4.14 -9.91
C HIS A 94 0.06 3.87 -10.77
N HIS A 95 -0.63 4.94 -11.15
CA HIS A 95 -1.75 4.91 -12.10
C HIS A 95 -2.92 3.99 -11.70
N VAL A 96 -3.23 3.87 -10.40
CA VAL A 96 -4.36 3.04 -9.96
C VAL A 96 -5.71 3.68 -10.33
N PRO A 97 -6.78 2.89 -10.54
CA PRO A 97 -8.12 3.41 -10.78
C PRO A 97 -8.69 4.18 -9.58
N GLU A 98 -9.79 4.91 -9.79
CA GLU A 98 -10.48 5.58 -8.67
C GLU A 98 -11.18 4.60 -7.72
N GLN A 99 -11.56 3.42 -8.19
CA GLN A 99 -12.12 2.33 -7.39
C GLN A 99 -11.56 1.01 -7.92
N PHE A 100 -11.03 0.18 -7.04
CA PHE A 100 -10.39 -1.08 -7.43
C PHE A 100 -10.30 -2.04 -6.27
N LEU A 101 -10.23 -3.33 -6.58
CA LEU A 101 -9.84 -4.38 -5.65
C LEU A 101 -8.33 -4.59 -5.75
N LEU A 102 -7.61 -4.37 -4.66
CA LEU A 102 -6.21 -4.76 -4.54
C LEU A 102 -6.10 -6.12 -3.89
N GLU A 103 -5.41 -7.04 -4.55
CA GLU A 103 -5.11 -8.37 -4.02
C GLU A 103 -3.60 -8.50 -3.87
N SER A 104 -3.13 -8.86 -2.67
CA SER A 104 -1.70 -9.08 -2.41
C SER A 104 -1.47 -10.37 -1.64
N VAL A 105 -0.31 -10.96 -1.87
CA VAL A 105 0.18 -12.12 -1.14
C VAL A 105 1.58 -11.80 -0.62
N VAL A 106 1.74 -11.92 0.70
CA VAL A 106 2.99 -11.76 1.44
C VAL A 106 3.20 -12.95 2.36
#